data_AF-A0A7Y5KCR7-F1
#
_entry.id   AF-A0A7Y5KCR7-F1
#
_cell.length_a   1.000
_cell.length_b   1.000
_cell.length_c   1.000
_cell.angle_alpha   90.00
_cell.angle_beta   90.00
_cell.angle_gamma   90.00
#
_symmetry.space_group_name_H-M   'P 1'
#
loop_
_entity.id
_entity.type
_entity.pdbx_description
1 polymer ?
#
loop_
_entity_poly.entity_id
_entity_poly.type
_entity_poly.pdbx_seq_one_letter_code
_entity_poly.pdbx_strand_id
1 'polypeptide(L)'
;MAYTYKELKSKTVAQLREIAATLSTEAVKGYTQLHKDQLLMALCAALGIDMHEHHEVQGLDKASLKLRIRALKQEREKALAAHDSKQLQAIRRRIKDYKKQIRKAMV
;
A
#
# COMPACT_ATOMS: atom_id res chain seq x y z
N MET A 1 -9.79 -8.15 -23.68
CA MET A 1 -10.28 -8.24 -22.29
C MET A 1 -9.16 -7.77 -21.39
N ALA A 2 -9.32 -6.65 -20.69
CA ALA A 2 -8.27 -6.10 -19.83
C ALA A 2 -8.23 -6.93 -18.53
N TYR A 3 -7.26 -7.84 -18.41
CA TYR A 3 -7.03 -8.53 -17.15
C TYR A 3 -6.64 -7.51 -16.07
N THR A 4 -7.13 -7.69 -14.85
CA THR A 4 -6.66 -6.89 -13.70
C THR A 4 -5.55 -7.63 -12.94
N TYR A 5 -4.70 -6.90 -12.21
CA TYR A 5 -3.65 -7.49 -11.38
C TYR A 5 -4.21 -8.54 -10.40
N LYS A 6 -5.35 -8.24 -9.77
CA LYS A 6 -6.02 -9.14 -8.83
C LYS A 6 -6.46 -10.45 -9.48
N GLU A 7 -6.96 -10.39 -10.70
CA GLU A 7 -7.35 -11.57 -11.48
C GLU A 7 -6.15 -12.42 -11.91
N LEU A 8 -5.00 -11.81 -12.21
CA LEU A 8 -3.78 -12.56 -12.48
C LEU A 8 -3.21 -13.20 -11.20
N LYS A 9 -3.25 -12.48 -10.08
CA LYS A 9 -2.73 -12.97 -8.78
C LYS A 9 -3.50 -14.18 -8.26
N SER A 10 -4.81 -14.21 -8.49
CA SER A 10 -5.69 -15.31 -8.05
C SER A 10 -5.55 -16.59 -8.89
N LYS A 11 -5.04 -16.49 -10.13
CA LYS A 11 -4.84 -17.65 -11.01
C LYS A 11 -3.69 -18.54 -10.56
N THR A 12 -3.72 -19.80 -11.01
CA THR A 12 -2.63 -20.75 -10.80
C THR A 12 -1.48 -20.48 -11.76
N VAL A 13 -0.28 -20.99 -11.46
CA VAL A 13 0.88 -20.85 -12.36
C VAL A 13 0.58 -21.46 -13.73
N ALA A 14 -0.13 -22.58 -13.80
CA ALA A 14 -0.53 -23.20 -15.07
C ALA A 14 -1.39 -22.26 -15.91
N GLN A 15 -2.41 -21.64 -15.31
CA GLN A 15 -3.28 -20.67 -15.99
C GLN A 15 -2.52 -19.42 -16.44
N LEU A 16 -1.57 -18.93 -15.64
CA LEU A 16 -0.71 -17.81 -16.05
C LEU A 16 0.17 -18.19 -17.25
N ARG A 17 0.64 -19.44 -17.33
CA ARG A 17 1.43 -19.93 -18.48
C ARG A 17 0.59 -20.05 -19.75
N GLU A 18 -0.69 -20.40 -19.64
CA GLU A 18 -1.62 -20.41 -20.77
C GLU A 18 -1.87 -18.99 -21.32
N ILE A 19 -2.07 -18.02 -20.43
CA ILE A 19 -2.21 -16.60 -20.81
C ILE A 19 -0.90 -16.07 -21.42
N ALA A 20 0.24 -16.48 -20.87
CA ALA A 20 1.55 -16.15 -21.42
C ALA A 20 1.77 -16.69 -22.85
N ALA A 21 1.33 -17.92 -23.11
CA ALA A 21 1.45 -18.56 -24.42
C ALA A 21 0.64 -17.83 -25.50
N THR A 22 -0.55 -17.32 -25.14
CA THR A 22 -1.39 -16.57 -26.09
C THR A 22 -0.89 -15.15 -26.35
N LEU A 23 -0.16 -14.54 -25.41
CA LEU A 23 0.29 -13.15 -25.53
C LEU A 23 1.57 -13.01 -26.38
N SER A 24 2.46 -14.01 -26.39
CA SER A 24 3.67 -14.09 -27.24
C SER A 24 4.55 -12.81 -27.29
N THR A 25 4.51 -11.98 -26.24
CA THR A 25 5.32 -10.77 -26.10
C THR A 25 6.73 -11.07 -25.59
N GLU A 26 7.73 -10.28 -25.98
CA GLU A 26 9.13 -10.43 -25.52
C GLU A 26 9.28 -10.46 -23.99
N ALA A 27 8.45 -9.70 -23.27
CA ALA A 27 8.42 -9.65 -21.81
C ALA A 27 8.10 -11.01 -21.15
N VAL A 28 7.46 -11.92 -21.88
CA VAL A 28 6.99 -13.22 -21.38
C VAL A 28 7.85 -14.37 -21.92
N LYS A 29 8.97 -14.05 -22.61
CA LYS A 29 9.92 -15.03 -23.12
C LYS A 29 10.51 -15.85 -21.97
N GLY A 30 10.35 -17.18 -22.01
CA GLY A 30 10.78 -18.07 -20.93
C GLY A 30 9.73 -18.35 -19.84
N TYR A 31 8.45 -18.02 -20.07
CA TYR A 31 7.34 -18.23 -19.12
C TYR A 31 7.21 -19.65 -18.54
N THR A 32 7.74 -20.67 -19.21
CA THR A 32 7.76 -22.06 -18.73
C THR A 32 8.68 -22.26 -17.53
N GLN A 33 9.76 -21.48 -17.43
CA GLN A 33 10.77 -21.57 -16.36
C GLN A 33 10.54 -20.55 -15.23
N LEU A 34 9.74 -19.51 -15.48
CA LEU A 34 9.45 -18.49 -14.48
C LEU A 34 8.59 -19.05 -13.32
N HIS A 35 8.94 -18.67 -12.09
CA HIS A 35 8.11 -18.90 -10.91
C HIS A 35 6.91 -17.93 -10.89
N LYS A 36 5.90 -18.20 -10.06
CA LYS A 36 4.60 -17.50 -10.07
C LYS A 36 4.75 -15.97 -10.07
N ASP A 37 5.58 -15.45 -9.18
CA ASP A 37 5.73 -14.01 -9.01
C ASP A 37 6.40 -13.37 -10.23
N GLN A 38 7.45 -13.99 -10.76
CA GLN A 38 8.16 -13.52 -11.97
C GLN A 38 7.26 -13.57 -13.21
N LEU A 39 6.47 -14.63 -13.35
CA LEU A 39 5.51 -14.77 -14.45
C LEU A 39 4.43 -13.70 -14.38
N LEU A 40 3.97 -13.38 -13.17
CA LEU A 40 2.98 -12.33 -12.95
C LEU A 40 3.54 -10.94 -13.25
N MET A 41 4.80 -10.67 -12.89
CA MET A 41 5.50 -9.43 -13.28
C MET A 41 5.58 -9.27 -14.80
N ALA A 42 6.02 -10.33 -15.49
CA ALA A 42 6.13 -10.35 -16.94
C ALA A 42 4.78 -10.12 -17.63
N LEU A 43 3.71 -10.75 -17.15
CA LEU A 43 2.36 -10.57 -17.66
C LEU A 43 1.81 -9.18 -17.39
N CYS A 44 2.04 -8.62 -16.21
CA CYS A 44 1.62 -7.25 -15.90
C CYS A 44 2.35 -6.22 -16.78
N ALA A 45 3.65 -6.40 -16.99
CA ALA A 45 4.43 -5.55 -17.90
C ALA A 45 3.95 -5.67 -19.36
N ALA A 46 3.67 -6.89 -19.83
CA ALA A 46 3.19 -7.13 -21.18
C ALA A 46 1.78 -6.59 -21.45
N LEU A 47 0.92 -6.60 -20.43
CA LEU A 47 -0.46 -6.12 -20.51
C LEU A 47 -0.61 -4.64 -20.11
N GLY A 48 0.48 -3.97 -19.69
CA GLY A 48 0.45 -2.58 -19.20
C GLY A 48 -0.32 -2.40 -17.89
N ILE A 49 -0.41 -3.44 -17.06
CA ILE A 49 -1.11 -3.44 -15.78
C ILE A 49 -0.14 -2.98 -14.69
N ASP A 50 -0.51 -1.94 -13.93
CA ASP A 50 0.27 -1.54 -12.75
C ASP A 50 0.22 -2.66 -11.70
N MET A 51 1.40 -3.18 -11.34
CA MET A 51 1.55 -4.23 -10.32
C MET A 51 1.27 -3.73 -8.91
N HIS A 52 1.30 -2.42 -8.70
CA HIS A 52 1.07 -1.87 -7.39
C HIS A 52 -0.41 -2.02 -7.08
N GLU A 53 -0.74 -2.97 -6.20
CA GLU A 53 -1.91 -2.84 -5.33
C GLU A 53 -1.73 -1.51 -4.58
N HIS A 54 -2.18 -0.41 -5.20
CA HIS A 54 -2.50 0.79 -4.45
C HIS A 54 -3.61 0.34 -3.52
N HIS A 55 -3.29 0.12 -2.24
CA HIS A 55 -4.29 0.07 -1.19
C HIS A 55 -5.11 1.36 -1.33
N GLU A 56 -6.22 1.27 -2.05
CA GLU A 56 -7.19 2.33 -2.16
C GLU A 56 -7.75 2.46 -0.75
N VAL A 57 -7.19 3.40 0.02
CA VAL A 57 -7.67 3.64 1.38
C VAL A 57 -8.95 4.44 1.27
N GLN A 58 -10.00 3.74 0.86
CA GLN A 58 -11.36 4.23 0.92
C GLN A 58 -11.76 4.26 2.40
N GLY A 59 -11.97 5.47 2.94
CA GLY A 59 -12.66 5.66 4.22
C GLY A 59 -11.91 6.43 5.31
N LEU A 60 -10.62 6.76 5.15
CA LEU A 60 -9.90 7.59 6.11
C LEU A 60 -9.17 8.74 5.42
N ASP A 61 -9.58 9.98 5.73
CA ASP A 61 -8.84 11.18 5.36
C ASP A 61 -7.54 11.27 6.17
N LYS A 62 -6.53 10.58 5.66
CA LYS A 62 -5.17 10.58 6.21
C LYS A 62 -4.56 11.98 6.21
N ALA A 63 -4.97 12.85 5.29
CA ALA A 63 -4.45 14.22 5.23
C ALA A 63 -4.92 14.99 6.46
N SER A 64 -6.22 14.92 6.79
CA SER A 64 -6.78 15.49 8.01
C SER A 64 -6.12 14.96 9.28
N LEU A 65 -5.87 13.66 9.39
CA LEU A 65 -5.17 13.09 10.55
C LEU A 65 -3.71 13.56 10.65
N LYS A 66 -3.00 13.66 9.51
CA LYS A 66 -1.63 14.19 9.48
C LYS A 66 -1.57 15.67 9.89
N LEU A 67 -2.56 16.48 9.50
CA LEU A 67 -2.68 17.88 9.92
C LEU A 67 -2.89 17.98 11.44
N ARG A 68 -3.81 17.18 12.01
CA ARG A 68 -4.02 17.12 13.47
C ARG A 68 -2.76 16.70 14.23
N ILE A 69 -1.99 15.73 13.71
CA ILE A 69 -0.70 15.33 14.31
C ILE A 69 0.30 16.49 14.28
N ARG A 70 0.36 17.29 13.19
CA ARG A 70 1.26 18.45 13.12
C ARG A 70 0.89 19.50 14.17
N ALA A 71 -0.40 19.81 14.34
CA ALA A 71 -0.86 20.74 15.37
C ALA A 71 -0.52 20.25 16.79
N LEU A 72 -0.79 18.98 17.10
CA LEU A 72 -0.44 18.39 18.40
C LEU A 72 1.07 18.39 18.69
N LYS A 73 1.92 18.30 17.67
CA LYS A 73 3.38 18.45 17.86
C LYS A 73 3.76 19.87 18.28
N GLN A 74 3.11 20.90 17.74
CA GLN A 74 3.35 22.27 18.16
C GLN A 74 2.88 22.48 19.61
N GLU A 75 1.72 21.95 19.97
CA GLU A 75 1.22 21.98 21.35
C GLU A 75 2.13 21.21 22.33
N ARG A 76 2.74 20.11 21.88
CA ARG A 76 3.71 19.36 22.67
C ARG A 76 4.91 20.21 23.06
N GLU A 77 5.45 20.99 22.13
CA GLU A 77 6.60 21.85 22.42
C GLU A 77 6.22 22.96 23.41
N LYS A 78 5.01 23.53 23.28
CA LYS A 78 4.47 24.50 24.26
C LYS A 78 4.32 23.88 25.66
N ALA A 79 3.75 22.69 25.76
CA ALA A 79 3.60 21.97 27.03
C ALA A 79 4.96 21.58 27.65
N LEU A 80 5.96 21.31 26.80
CA LEU A 80 7.31 21.01 27.24
C LEU A 80 8.01 22.24 27.82
N ALA A 81 7.85 23.41 27.18
CA ALA A 81 8.34 24.69 27.70
C ALA A 81 7.63 25.10 29.00
N ALA A 82 6.33 24.82 29.13
CA ALA A 82 5.55 25.08 30.33
C ALA A 82 5.76 24.06 31.46
N HIS A 83 6.58 23.02 31.24
CA HIS A 83 6.77 21.88 32.15
C HIS A 83 5.47 21.18 32.61
N ASP A 84 4.38 21.30 31.83
CA ASP A 84 3.12 20.64 32.14
C ASP A 84 3.17 19.17 31.72
N SER A 85 3.56 18.33 32.68
CA SER A 85 3.68 16.88 32.51
C SER A 85 2.34 16.20 32.18
N LYS A 86 1.21 16.71 32.69
CA LYS A 86 -0.11 16.14 32.45
C LYS A 86 -0.55 16.39 31.01
N GLN A 87 -0.42 17.63 30.56
CA GLN A 87 -0.74 18.02 29.19
C GLN A 87 0.18 17.33 28.19
N LEU A 88 1.48 17.24 28.49
CA LEU A 88 2.46 16.53 27.67
C LEU A 88 2.11 15.05 27.50
N GLN A 89 1.68 14.36 28.56
CA GLN A 89 1.26 12.96 28.48
C GLN A 89 0.01 12.79 27.61
N ALA A 90 -0.99 13.66 27.78
CA ALA A 90 -2.22 13.62 27.00
C ALA A 90 -1.96 13.82 25.49
N ILE A 91 -1.13 14.81 25.13
CA ILE A 91 -0.75 15.09 23.74
C ILE A 91 -0.02 13.90 23.12
N ARG A 92 0.94 13.29 23.83
CA ARG A 92 1.70 12.12 23.34
C ARG A 92 0.78 10.93 23.06
N ARG A 93 -0.22 10.67 23.93
CA ARG A 93 -1.22 9.61 23.72
C ARG A 93 -2.03 9.86 22.44
N ARG A 94 -2.58 11.07 22.28
CA ARG A 94 -3.35 11.46 21.07
C ARG A 94 -2.54 11.28 19.78
N ILE A 95 -1.26 11.70 19.77
CA ILE A 95 -0.37 11.49 18.62
C ILE A 95 -0.19 9.99 18.31
N LYS A 96 0.01 9.16 19.35
CA LYS A 96 0.16 7.70 19.19
C LYS A 96 -1.12 7.08 18.61
N ASP A 97 -2.29 7.51 19.06
CA ASP A 97 -3.58 6.99 18.63
C ASP A 97 -3.87 7.33 17.16
N TYR A 98 -3.66 8.59 16.74
CA TYR A 98 -3.80 8.97 15.33
C TYR A 98 -2.82 8.24 14.41
N LYS A 99 -1.57 8.03 14.85
CA LYS A 99 -0.61 7.19 14.11
C LYS A 99 -1.09 5.74 14.00
N LYS A 100 -1.71 5.19 15.05
CA LYS A 100 -2.27 3.83 15.03
C LYS A 100 -3.47 3.73 14.07
N GLN A 101 -4.35 4.72 14.05
CA GLN A 101 -5.47 4.80 13.10
C GLN A 101 -4.99 4.82 11.66
N ILE A 102 -3.98 5.64 11.34
CA ILE A 102 -3.40 5.68 10.00
C ILE A 102 -2.81 4.32 9.60
N ARG A 103 -2.05 3.66 10.49
CA ARG A 103 -1.47 2.34 10.19
C ARG A 103 -2.54 1.27 9.98
N LYS A 104 -3.60 1.26 10.81
CA LYS A 104 -4.72 0.33 10.66
C LYS A 104 -5.44 0.50 9.33
N ALA A 105 -5.50 1.72 8.81
CA ALA A 105 -6.10 2.01 7.51
C ALA A 105 -5.20 1.69 6.32
N MET A 106 -3.93 1.35 6.57
CA MET A 106 -2.93 1.02 5.55
C MET A 106 -2.69 -0.49 5.42
N VAL A 107 -3.20 -1.29 6.36
CA VAL A 107 -3.13 -2.76 6.36
C VAL A 107 -4.46 -3.28 5.81
#